data_AF-A0A941G2I3-F1
#
_entry.id   AF-A0A941G2I3-F1
#
_cell.length_a   1.000
_cell.length_b   1.000
_cell.length_c   1.000
_cell.angle_alpha   90.00
_cell.angle_beta   90.00
_cell.angle_gamma   90.00
#
_symmetry.space_group_name_H-M   'P 1'
#
loop_
_entity.id
_entity.type
_entity.pdbx_description
1 polymer ?
#
loop_
_entity_poly.entity_id
_entity_poly.type
_entity_poly.pdbx_seq_one_letter_code
_entity_poly.pdbx_strand_id
1 'polypeptide(L)'
;MTRTFKRRDFARWQAREKLADAALCKAVQEMESGLVDANLGGGLYKQRVARCGAGKRGGYRTLLSARIGKRYIFLHGFPKRDKANITREETQALQFAGKVFLELSADALATALSLGALLEVPCEQDH
;
A
#
# COMPACT_ATOMS: atom_id res chain seq x y z
N MET A 1 -12.57 11.47 4.39
CA MET A 1 -12.01 10.30 5.12
C MET A 1 -11.38 9.35 4.12
N THR A 2 -10.06 9.24 4.20
CA THR A 2 -9.30 8.32 3.37
C THR A 2 -9.35 6.92 3.94
N ARG A 3 -9.68 5.92 3.11
CA ARG A 3 -9.70 4.50 3.53
C ARG A 3 -8.46 3.78 3.00
N THR A 4 -7.72 3.16 3.91
CA THR A 4 -6.48 2.45 3.60
C THR A 4 -6.65 0.97 3.86
N PHE A 5 -6.28 0.16 2.90
CA PHE A 5 -6.35 -1.29 2.94
C PHE A 5 -5.00 -1.92 2.61
N LYS A 6 -4.83 -3.17 3.00
CA LYS A 6 -3.69 -4.00 2.64
C LYS A 6 -4.17 -5.39 2.22
N ARG A 7 -3.52 -5.98 1.23
CA ARG A 7 -3.75 -7.39 0.89
C ARG A 7 -3.29 -8.30 2.01
N ARG A 8 -3.91 -9.48 2.12
CA ARG A 8 -3.49 -10.53 3.07
C ARG A 8 -1.99 -10.84 3.02
N ASP A 9 -1.45 -10.99 1.82
CA ASP A 9 -0.03 -11.32 1.63
C ASP A 9 0.88 -10.16 2.06
N PHE A 10 0.44 -8.91 1.83
CA PHE A 10 1.12 -7.74 2.34
C PHE A 10 1.08 -7.70 3.87
N ALA A 11 -0.05 -8.01 4.50
CA ALA A 11 -0.16 -8.04 5.96
C ALA A 11 0.76 -9.11 6.59
N ARG A 12 0.87 -10.29 5.95
CA ARG A 12 1.84 -11.32 6.37
C ARG A 12 3.28 -10.84 6.25
N TRP A 13 3.61 -10.18 5.14
CA TRP A 13 4.93 -9.59 4.94
C TRP A 13 5.22 -8.49 5.98
N GLN A 14 4.28 -7.58 6.19
CA GLN A 14 4.36 -6.50 7.17
C GLN A 14 4.63 -7.04 8.58
N ALA A 15 3.92 -8.10 8.99
CA ALA A 15 4.13 -8.75 10.29
C ALA A 15 5.52 -9.35 10.42
N ARG A 16 6.02 -10.05 9.38
CA ARG A 16 7.38 -10.60 9.35
C ARG A 16 8.45 -9.53 9.48
N GLU A 17 8.24 -8.40 8.82
CA GLU A 17 9.14 -7.25 8.83
C GLU A 17 9.00 -6.37 10.09
N LYS A 18 8.05 -6.69 10.99
CA LYS A 18 7.72 -5.89 12.18
C LYS A 18 7.44 -4.42 11.84
N LEU A 19 6.74 -4.21 10.72
CA LEU A 19 6.37 -2.88 10.24
C LEU A 19 5.04 -2.46 10.89
N ALA A 20 5.04 -1.35 11.61
CA ALA A 20 3.85 -0.82 12.27
C ALA A 20 2.82 -0.26 11.26
N ASP A 21 1.53 -0.39 11.56
CA ASP A 21 0.46 0.22 10.76
C ASP A 21 0.59 1.74 10.68
N ALA A 22 1.03 2.41 11.76
CA ALA A 22 1.31 3.85 11.78
C ALA A 22 2.32 4.28 10.70
N ALA A 23 3.27 3.41 10.34
CA ALA A 23 4.22 3.71 9.27
C ALA A 23 3.54 3.71 7.88
N LEU A 24 2.57 2.83 7.66
CA LEU A 24 1.75 2.81 6.44
C LEU A 24 0.85 4.04 6.37
N CYS A 25 0.25 4.43 7.49
CA CYS A 25 -0.59 5.63 7.58
C CYS A 25 0.21 6.90 7.27
N LYS A 26 1.42 7.03 7.82
CA LYS A 26 2.33 8.11 7.48
C LYS A 26 2.70 8.13 6.00
N ALA A 27 2.91 6.97 5.39
CA ALA A 27 3.20 6.89 3.95
C ALA A 27 2.00 7.34 3.10
N VAL A 28 0.77 7.05 3.52
CA VAL A 28 -0.46 7.55 2.87
C VAL A 28 -0.58 9.07 3.03
N GLN A 29 -0.35 9.61 4.23
CA GLN A 29 -0.36 11.07 4.48
C GLN A 29 0.67 11.80 3.60
N GLU A 30 1.88 11.24 3.46
CA GLU A 30 2.90 11.78 2.56
C GLU A 30 2.41 11.80 1.10
N MET A 31 1.74 10.74 0.63
CA MET A 31 1.16 10.73 -0.71
C MET A 31 0.03 11.75 -0.87
N GLU A 32 -0.78 11.96 0.16
CA GLU A 32 -1.82 13.00 0.18
C GLU A 32 -1.24 14.41 0.12
N SER A 33 -0.08 14.63 0.75
CA SER A 33 0.65 15.90 0.68
C SER A 33 1.49 16.05 -0.61
N GLY A 34 1.30 15.16 -1.60
CA GLY A 34 2.02 15.19 -2.88
C GLY A 34 3.44 14.61 -2.85
N LEU A 35 3.89 14.07 -1.71
CA LEU A 35 5.19 13.43 -1.55
C LEU A 35 5.12 11.96 -2.01
N VAL A 36 5.06 11.78 -3.33
CA VAL A 36 5.06 10.47 -3.99
C VAL A 36 6.47 10.14 -4.50
N ASP A 37 7.02 8.99 -4.09
CA ASP A 37 8.37 8.60 -4.53
C ASP A 37 8.43 8.22 -6.02
N ALA A 38 7.45 7.47 -6.53
CA ALA A 38 7.28 7.26 -7.97
C ALA A 38 5.83 6.89 -8.34
N ASN A 39 5.34 7.44 -9.44
CA ASN A 39 4.11 7.03 -10.10
C ASN A 39 4.45 6.03 -11.22
N LEU A 40 3.92 4.81 -11.13
CA LEU A 40 4.15 3.75 -12.12
C LEU A 40 3.03 3.66 -13.16
N GLY A 41 2.07 4.59 -13.16
CA GLY A 41 0.90 4.60 -14.04
C GLY A 41 -0.19 3.62 -13.60
N GLY A 42 -1.39 3.75 -14.20
CA GLY A 42 -2.52 2.84 -13.92
C GLY A 42 -3.02 2.89 -12.47
N GLY A 43 -2.78 3.98 -11.75
CA GLY A 43 -3.10 4.09 -10.32
C GLY A 43 -2.16 3.30 -9.41
N LEU A 44 -1.04 2.79 -9.92
CA LEU A 44 0.00 2.11 -9.15
C LEU A 44 1.12 3.09 -8.78
N TYR A 45 1.50 3.07 -7.50
CA TYR A 45 2.51 3.94 -6.94
C TYR A 45 3.55 3.13 -6.19
N LYS A 46 4.77 3.65 -6.20
CA LYS A 46 5.87 3.17 -5.36
C LYS A 46 6.10 4.22 -4.28
N GLN A 47 6.07 3.79 -3.03
CA GLN A 47 6.27 4.66 -1.87
C GLN A 47 7.23 4.00 -0.89
N ARG A 48 8.09 4.78 -0.25
CA ARG A 48 8.98 4.33 0.83
C ARG A 48 8.25 4.41 2.15
N VAL A 49 8.38 3.34 2.92
CA VAL A 49 7.87 3.28 4.29
C VAL A 49 9.06 3.16 5.24
N ALA A 50 9.10 4.05 6.23
CA ALA A 50 10.17 4.05 7.24
C ALA A 50 10.10 2.78 8.10
N ARG A 51 11.27 2.27 8.51
CA ARG A 51 11.36 1.17 9.47
C ARG A 51 11.20 1.72 10.89
N CYS A 52 10.64 0.94 11.79
CA CYS A 52 10.58 1.32 13.20
C CYS A 52 11.99 1.55 13.75
N GLY A 53 12.24 2.71 14.38
CA GLY A 53 13.53 3.07 14.99
C GLY A 53 14.69 3.35 14.02
N ALA A 54 14.45 3.41 12.70
CA ALA A 54 15.49 3.71 11.72
C ALA A 54 15.00 4.68 10.63
N GLY A 55 15.86 5.58 10.17
CA GLY A 55 15.53 6.54 9.12
C GLY A 55 15.18 5.88 7.77
N LYS A 56 14.51 6.63 6.87
CA LYS A 56 14.04 6.15 5.55
C LYS A 56 15.12 5.54 4.64
N ARG A 57 16.41 5.83 4.87
CA ARG A 57 17.53 5.36 4.03
C ARG A 57 17.68 3.82 4.00
N GLY A 58 17.20 3.13 5.04
CA GLY A 58 17.11 1.67 5.14
C GLY A 58 15.69 1.12 5.18
N GLY A 59 14.68 1.94 4.82
CA GLY A 59 13.27 1.57 4.86
C GLY A 59 12.83 0.60 3.76
N TYR A 60 11.56 0.26 3.79
CA TYR A 60 10.93 -0.61 2.82
C TYR A 60 10.43 0.16 1.60
N ARG A 61 10.35 -0.51 0.46
CA ARG A 61 9.64 -0.02 -0.71
C ARG A 61 8.33 -0.79 -0.82
N THR A 62 7.23 -0.06 -0.89
CA THR A 62 5.90 -0.62 -1.05
C THR A 62 5.34 -0.21 -2.40
N LEU A 63 4.66 -1.16 -3.04
CA LEU A 63 3.78 -0.93 -4.17
C LEU A 63 2.37 -0.89 -3.65
N LEU A 64 1.68 0.20 -3.95
CA LEU A 64 0.30 0.36 -3.58
C LEU A 64 -0.48 0.96 -4.73
N SER A 65 -1.76 0.62 -4.81
CA SER A 65 -2.67 1.29 -5.70
C SER A 65 -3.46 2.32 -4.95
N ALA A 66 -3.59 3.51 -5.54
CA ALA A 66 -4.24 4.63 -4.89
C ALA A 66 -5.13 5.41 -5.85
N ARG A 67 -6.27 5.85 -5.33
CA ARG A 67 -6.97 7.05 -5.78
C ARG A 67 -6.74 8.08 -4.68
N ILE A 68 -5.79 8.98 -4.93
CA ILE A 68 -5.30 9.93 -3.91
C ILE A 68 -6.47 10.69 -3.28
N GLY A 69 -6.49 10.77 -1.95
CA GLY A 69 -7.57 11.39 -1.15
C GLY A 69 -8.86 10.55 -1.03
N LYS A 70 -8.90 9.33 -1.58
CA LYS A 70 -10.08 8.46 -1.53
C LYS A 70 -9.78 7.06 -0.98
N ARG A 71 -8.92 6.30 -1.65
CA ARG A 71 -8.68 4.88 -1.34
C ARG A 71 -7.26 4.48 -1.65
N TYR A 72 -6.63 3.76 -0.73
CA TYR A 72 -5.25 3.28 -0.82
C TYR A 72 -5.20 1.79 -0.52
N ILE A 73 -4.45 1.03 -1.30
CA ILE A 73 -4.41 -0.44 -1.21
C ILE A 73 -2.97 -0.91 -1.37
N PHE A 74 -2.36 -1.34 -0.26
CA PHE A 74 -1.02 -1.92 -0.27
C PHE A 74 -1.04 -3.31 -0.90
N LEU A 75 -0.32 -3.46 -2.01
CA LEU A 75 -0.28 -4.69 -2.81
C LEU A 75 0.94 -5.53 -2.47
N HIS A 76 2.12 -4.91 -2.41
CA HIS A 76 3.38 -5.63 -2.22
C HIS A 76 4.42 -4.76 -1.49
N GLY A 77 5.27 -5.39 -0.69
CA GLY A 77 6.34 -4.72 0.04
C GLY A 77 7.63 -5.52 -0.06
N PHE A 78 8.76 -4.83 -0.16
CA PHE A 78 10.08 -5.46 -0.23
C PHE A 78 11.17 -4.57 0.40
N PRO A 79 12.20 -5.16 1.02
CA PRO A 79 13.36 -4.41 1.47
C PRO A 79 14.15 -3.88 0.27
N LYS A 80 14.94 -2.81 0.50
CA LYS A 80 15.68 -2.07 -0.53
C LYS A 80 16.57 -2.94 -1.45
N ARG A 81 16.95 -4.15 -1.01
CA ARG A 81 17.88 -5.05 -1.68
C ARG A 81 17.23 -6.15 -2.52
N ASP A 82 15.93 -6.44 -2.37
CA ASP A 82 15.36 -7.69 -2.89
C ASP A 82 14.66 -7.60 -4.25
N LYS A 83 14.26 -6.41 -4.72
CA LYS A 83 13.78 -6.22 -6.11
C LYS A 83 14.15 -4.83 -6.61
N ALA A 84 15.25 -4.75 -7.37
CA ALA A 84 15.63 -3.53 -8.07
C ALA A 84 14.68 -3.23 -9.26
N ASN A 85 14.18 -4.27 -9.94
CA ASN A 85 13.33 -4.14 -11.12
C ASN A 85 12.09 -5.03 -10.98
N ILE A 86 10.91 -4.42 -10.89
CA ILE A 86 9.64 -5.10 -11.14
C ILE A 86 9.52 -5.17 -12.66
N THR A 87 9.23 -6.34 -13.23
CA THR A 87 9.13 -6.45 -14.70
C THR A 87 7.92 -5.68 -15.23
N ARG A 88 7.87 -5.46 -16.53
CA ARG A 88 6.72 -4.80 -17.16
C ARG A 88 5.44 -5.61 -16.96
N GLU A 89 5.54 -6.93 -17.04
CA GLU A 89 4.46 -7.88 -16.86
C GLU A 89 3.97 -7.87 -15.41
N GLU A 90 4.89 -7.90 -14.43
CA GLU A 90 4.56 -7.77 -13.01
C GLU A 90 3.87 -6.42 -12.73
N THR A 91 4.36 -5.33 -13.35
CA THR A 91 3.77 -4.00 -13.22
C THR A 91 2.34 -3.96 -13.75
N GLN A 92 2.10 -4.52 -14.94
CA GLN A 92 0.77 -4.59 -15.54
C GLN A 92 -0.20 -5.43 -14.72
N ALA A 93 0.26 -6.58 -14.21
CA ALA A 93 -0.55 -7.43 -13.33
C ALA A 93 -0.93 -6.70 -12.03
N LEU A 94 0.00 -5.96 -11.43
CA LEU A 94 -0.25 -5.17 -10.23
C LEU A 94 -1.18 -3.98 -10.50
N GLN A 95 -1.04 -3.31 -11.65
CA GLN A 95 -1.97 -2.25 -12.07
C GLN A 95 -3.39 -2.80 -12.24
N PHE A 96 -3.54 -3.95 -12.91
CA PHE A 96 -4.84 -4.59 -13.08
C PHE A 96 -5.46 -4.97 -11.74
N ALA A 97 -4.72 -5.70 -10.90
CA ALA A 97 -5.20 -6.10 -9.57
C ALA A 97 -5.57 -4.88 -8.72
N GLY A 98 -4.70 -3.87 -8.72
CA GLY A 98 -4.91 -2.60 -8.03
C GLY A 98 -6.17 -1.89 -8.46
N LYS A 99 -6.41 -1.78 -9.77
CA LYS A 99 -7.61 -1.17 -10.33
C LYS A 99 -8.88 -1.90 -9.88
N VAL A 100 -8.89 -3.23 -9.96
CA VAL A 100 -10.03 -4.05 -9.49
C VAL A 100 -10.36 -3.72 -8.03
N PHE A 101 -9.36 -3.70 -7.15
CA PHE A 101 -9.58 -3.37 -5.74
C PHE A 101 -10.01 -1.91 -5.50
N LEU A 102 -9.51 -0.96 -6.29
CA LEU A 102 -9.93 0.44 -6.22
C LEU A 102 -11.39 0.63 -6.65
N GLU A 103 -11.87 -0.19 -7.58
CA GLU A 103 -13.22 -0.12 -8.17
C GLU A 103 -14.26 -0.98 -7.43
N LEU A 104 -13.87 -1.78 -6.44
CA LEU A 104 -14.81 -2.56 -5.63
C LEU A 104 -15.93 -1.68 -5.05
N SER A 105 -17.16 -2.12 -5.25
CA SER A 105 -18.36 -1.59 -4.60
C SER A 105 -18.27 -1.77 -3.08
N ALA A 106 -19.15 -1.11 -2.34
CA ALA A 106 -19.20 -1.25 -0.88
C ALA A 106 -19.41 -2.71 -0.46
N ASP A 107 -20.33 -3.42 -1.10
CA ASP A 107 -20.66 -4.82 -0.79
C ASP A 107 -19.51 -5.77 -1.15
N ALA A 108 -18.88 -5.56 -2.31
CA ALA A 108 -17.74 -6.36 -2.73
C ALA A 108 -16.52 -6.11 -1.83
N LEU A 109 -16.33 -4.87 -1.36
CA LEU A 109 -15.30 -4.53 -0.38
C LEU A 109 -15.57 -5.18 0.97
N ALA A 110 -16.82 -5.12 1.47
CA ALA A 110 -17.21 -5.79 2.71
C ALA A 110 -16.99 -7.31 2.62
N THR A 111 -17.31 -7.90 1.47
CA THR A 111 -17.03 -9.31 1.17
C THR A 111 -15.52 -9.59 1.19
N ALA A 112 -14.72 -8.75 0.54
CA ALA A 112 -13.27 -8.91 0.52
C ALA A 112 -12.62 -8.80 1.91
N LEU A 113 -13.18 -7.96 2.79
CA LEU A 113 -12.78 -7.84 4.19
C LEU A 113 -13.20 -9.08 4.99
N SER A 114 -14.44 -9.54 4.84
CA SER A 114 -14.97 -10.73 5.53
C SER A 114 -14.20 -12.00 5.16
N LEU A 115 -13.83 -12.16 3.89
CA LEU A 115 -13.01 -13.28 3.41
C LEU A 115 -11.51 -13.12 3.77
N GLY A 116 -11.11 -12.00 4.37
CA GLY A 116 -9.73 -11.69 4.71
C GLY A 116 -8.81 -11.54 3.50
N ALA A 117 -9.35 -11.28 2.30
CA ALA A 117 -8.57 -10.98 1.11
C ALA A 117 -7.93 -9.59 1.21
N LEU A 118 -8.70 -8.64 1.77
CA LEU A 118 -8.25 -7.33 2.19
C LEU A 118 -8.36 -7.20 3.71
N LEU A 119 -7.49 -6.38 4.29
CA LEU A 119 -7.55 -5.97 5.67
C LEU A 119 -7.51 -4.44 5.71
N GLU A 120 -8.29 -3.83 6.59
CA GLU A 120 -8.27 -2.40 6.82
C GLU A 120 -7.04 -2.03 7.65
N VAL A 121 -6.41 -0.89 7.32
CA VAL A 121 -5.33 -0.32 8.11
C VAL A 121 -5.95 0.80 8.95
N PRO A 122 -5.93 0.68 10.29
CA PRO A 122 -6.47 1.71 11.16
C PRO A 122 -5.52 2.91 11.13
N CYS A 123 -5.83 3.87 10.27
CA CYS A 123 -5.19 5.17 10.26
C CYS A 123 -6.09 6.11 11.05
N GLU A 124 -5.74 6.33 12.31
CA GLU A 124 -6.35 7.40 13.10
C GLU A 124 -6.09 8.71 12.36
N GLN A 125 -7.15 9.30 11.82
CA GLN A 125 -7.12 10.69 11.41
C GLN A 125 -7.30 11.46 12.72
N ASP A 126 -6.18 11.73 13.41
CA ASP A 126 -6.15 12.74 14.47
C ASP A 126 -6.79 14.01 13.88
N HIS A 127 -7.95 14.36 14.43
CA HIS A 127 -8.70 15.56 14.08
C HIS A 127 -8.23 16.71 14.97
#